data_AF-A0A4Y3KKY7-F1
#
_entry.id   AF-A0A4Y3KKY7-F1
#
_cell.length_a   1.000
_cell.length_b   1.000
_cell.length_c   1.000
_cell.angle_alpha   90.00
_cell.angle_beta   90.00
_cell.angle_gamma   90.00
#
_symmetry.space_group_name_H-M   'P 1'
#
loop_
_entity.id
_entity.type
_entity.pdbx_description
1 polymer ?
#
loop_
_entity_poly.entity_id
_entity_poly.type
_entity_poly.pdbx_seq_one_letter_code
_entity_poly.pdbx_strand_id
1 'polypeptide(L)'
;MSAQPTATEPTRITEDTKPPPPVNKRARLFGTLLLVLGAIMIVGGIGAWGAVAQGLAQENVNVTDTAPAFVGERVDAPWEAWAQSEAIRTDLEQMTDGRTYAEIDREDPLRPSVATGTFLRASLMTSVIGFGVALAVVGVGVGFVIGGLGLRSLARRQAALAA
;
A
#
# COMPACT_ATOMS: atom_id res chain seq x y z
N MET A 1 65.33 47.43 45.05
CA MET A 1 64.73 46.54 46.07
C MET A 1 63.25 46.42 45.72
N SER A 2 62.86 45.28 45.13
CA SER A 2 61.48 44.72 45.12
C SER A 2 60.38 45.52 44.37
N ALA A 3 59.38 44.98 43.69
CA ALA A 3 59.02 43.64 43.26
C ALA A 3 57.92 43.77 42.16
N GLN A 4 57.78 42.67 41.41
CA GLN A 4 56.83 42.22 40.37
C GLN A 4 55.41 42.83 40.18
N PRO A 5 54.81 42.54 38.99
CA PRO A 5 53.56 43.10 38.47
C PRO A 5 52.32 42.35 38.97
N THR A 6 51.20 43.05 39.13
CA THR A 6 49.90 42.42 39.37
C THR A 6 49.09 42.38 38.07
N ALA A 7 48.98 41.17 37.53
CA ALA A 7 48.24 40.81 36.34
C ALA A 7 46.74 41.11 36.50
N THR A 8 46.15 41.73 35.48
CA THR A 8 44.71 41.76 35.25
C THR A 8 44.23 40.33 35.01
N GLU A 9 43.50 39.77 35.96
CA GLU A 9 42.90 38.45 35.88
C GLU A 9 41.86 38.43 34.74
N PRO A 10 42.06 37.67 33.65
CA PRO A 10 41.05 37.54 32.63
C PRO A 10 39.92 36.71 33.23
N THR A 11 38.72 37.26 33.28
CA THR A 11 37.49 36.54 33.59
C THR A 11 37.41 35.31 32.67
N ARG A 12 37.85 34.16 33.18
CA ARG A 12 37.68 32.88 32.52
C ARG A 12 36.18 32.61 32.58
N ILE A 13 35.48 32.93 31.50
CA ILE A 13 34.14 32.44 31.28
C ILE A 13 34.29 30.92 31.29
N THR A 14 33.92 30.28 32.40
CA THR A 14 33.74 28.85 32.46
C THR A 14 32.61 28.58 31.49
N GLU A 15 32.99 28.26 30.25
CA GLU A 15 32.11 27.67 29.27
C GLU A 15 31.50 26.45 29.95
N ASP A 16 30.24 26.58 30.36
CA ASP A 16 29.45 25.49 30.89
C ASP A 16 29.23 24.53 29.73
N THR A 17 30.23 23.68 29.46
CA THR A 17 30.17 22.64 28.45
C THR A 17 29.20 21.58 28.97
N LYS A 18 27.91 21.88 28.82
CA LYS A 18 26.83 20.92 29.04
C LYS A 18 27.17 19.68 28.24
N PRO A 19 27.31 18.50 28.87
CA PRO A 19 27.72 17.31 28.16
C PRO A 19 26.70 16.98 27.04
N PRO A 20 27.18 16.48 25.88
CA PRO A 20 26.33 16.03 24.78
C PRO A 20 25.14 15.20 25.32
N PRO A 21 23.87 15.55 25.00
CA PRO A 21 22.77 14.65 25.31
C PRO A 21 23.04 13.28 24.66
N PRO A 22 22.80 12.16 25.38
CA PRO A 22 23.11 10.83 24.88
C PRO A 22 22.29 10.51 23.63
N VAL A 23 22.95 10.02 22.58
CA VAL A 23 22.29 9.57 21.35
C VAL A 23 21.35 8.41 21.69
N ASN A 24 20.05 8.60 21.45
CA ASN A 24 19.00 7.63 21.76
C ASN A 24 19.10 6.38 20.85
N LYS A 25 19.94 5.41 21.23
CA LYS A 25 20.14 4.12 20.52
C LYS A 25 18.82 3.41 20.18
N ARG A 26 17.83 3.51 21.07
CA ARG A 26 16.47 2.96 20.87
C ARG A 26 15.77 3.58 19.66
N ALA A 27 15.82 4.91 19.49
CA ALA A 27 15.20 5.58 18.35
C ALA A 27 15.84 5.17 17.02
N ARG A 28 17.17 4.96 17.00
CA ARG A 28 17.88 4.46 15.82
C ARG A 28 17.53 3.00 15.50
N LEU A 29 17.37 2.15 16.52
CA LEU A 29 16.93 0.76 16.35
C LEU A 29 15.51 0.70 15.80
N PHE A 30 14.54 1.33 16.46
CA PHE A 30 13.14 1.36 16.03
C PHE A 30 12.99 1.99 14.63
N GLY A 31 13.69 3.09 14.36
CA GLY A 31 13.69 3.70 13.03
C GLY A 31 14.27 2.80 11.93
N THR A 32 15.24 1.94 12.26
CA THR A 32 15.74 0.91 11.32
C THR A 32 14.70 -0.19 11.11
N LEU A 33 14.08 -0.67 12.19
CA LEU A 33 13.09 -1.73 12.14
C LEU A 33 11.87 -1.33 11.30
N LEU A 34 11.34 -0.12 11.51
CA LEU A 34 10.24 0.42 10.71
C LEU A 34 10.59 0.51 9.23
N LEU A 35 11.82 0.95 8.92
CA LEU A 35 12.25 1.08 7.52
C LEU A 35 12.36 -0.29 6.83
N VAL A 36 12.94 -1.29 7.50
CA VAL A 36 13.04 -2.66 6.98
C VAL A 36 11.66 -3.28 6.81
N LEU A 37 10.79 -3.16 7.82
CA LEU A 37 9.44 -3.69 7.76
C LEU A 37 8.62 -3.04 6.64
N GLY A 38 8.70 -1.71 6.51
CA GLY A 38 8.05 -0.97 5.44
C GLY A 38 8.54 -1.39 4.05
N ALA A 39 9.85 -1.57 3.89
CA ALA A 39 10.42 -2.06 2.63
C ALA A 39 9.92 -3.47 2.26
N ILE A 40 9.87 -4.39 3.23
CA ILE A 40 9.33 -5.74 3.02
C ILE A 40 7.86 -5.68 2.60
N MET A 41 7.04 -4.85 3.27
CA MET A 41 5.63 -4.70 2.93
C MET A 41 5.43 -4.12 1.53
N ILE A 42 6.21 -3.12 1.12
CA ILE A 42 6.14 -2.54 -0.22
C ILE A 42 6.45 -3.61 -1.27
N VAL A 43 7.56 -4.35 -1.11
CA VAL A 43 7.94 -5.42 -2.04
C VAL A 43 6.88 -6.52 -2.08
N GLY A 44 6.37 -6.92 -0.91
CA GLY A 44 5.31 -7.93 -0.80
C GLY A 44 4.01 -7.50 -1.47
N GLY A 45 3.58 -6.25 -1.27
CA GLY A 45 2.37 -5.71 -1.89
C GLY A 45 2.49 -5.59 -3.41
N ILE A 46 3.64 -5.12 -3.92
CA ILE A 46 3.91 -5.09 -5.37
C ILE A 46 3.91 -6.51 -5.95
N GLY A 47 4.53 -7.47 -5.25
CA GLY A 47 4.53 -8.88 -5.66
C GLY A 47 3.12 -9.48 -5.69
N ALA A 48 2.30 -9.20 -4.67
CA ALA A 48 0.91 -9.65 -4.61
C ALA A 48 0.07 -9.06 -5.76
N TRP A 49 0.23 -7.77 -6.06
CA TRP A 49 -0.42 -7.15 -7.23
C TRP A 49 -0.04 -7.87 -8.51
N GLY A 50 1.27 -8.10 -8.72
CA GLY A 50 1.78 -8.82 -9.88
C GLY A 50 1.21 -10.23 -10.01
N ALA A 51 1.08 -10.96 -8.90
CA ALA A 51 0.52 -12.30 -8.90
C ALA A 51 -0.97 -12.32 -9.31
N VAL A 52 -1.77 -11.36 -8.85
CA VAL A 52 -3.19 -11.24 -9.26
C VAL A 52 -3.29 -10.89 -10.75
N ALA A 53 -2.49 -9.91 -11.21
CA ALA A 53 -2.45 -9.53 -12.63
C ALA A 53 -2.06 -10.72 -13.53
N GLN A 54 -1.04 -11.48 -13.12
CA GLN A 54 -0.63 -12.69 -13.84
C GLN A 54 -1.71 -13.77 -13.85
N GLY A 55 -2.45 -13.94 -12.76
CA GLY A 55 -3.58 -14.87 -12.70
C GLY A 55 -4.67 -14.51 -13.70
N LEU A 56 -5.06 -13.24 -13.75
CA LEU A 56 -6.06 -12.75 -14.71
C LEU A 56 -5.57 -12.85 -16.16
N ALA A 57 -4.33 -12.43 -16.44
CA ALA A 57 -3.76 -12.45 -17.78
C ALA A 57 -3.69 -13.87 -18.39
N GLN A 58 -3.54 -14.91 -17.56
CA GLN A 58 -3.50 -16.31 -18.00
C GLN A 58 -4.84 -16.81 -18.52
N GLU A 59 -5.96 -16.26 -18.06
CA GLU A 59 -7.29 -16.63 -18.53
C GLU A 59 -7.60 -16.09 -19.93
N ASN A 60 -6.77 -15.18 -20.45
CA ASN A 60 -6.86 -14.60 -21.80
C ASN A 60 -8.28 -14.14 -22.18
N VAL A 61 -8.97 -13.53 -21.21
CA VAL A 61 -10.30 -12.95 -21.37
C VAL A 61 -10.14 -11.48 -21.76
N ASN A 62 -10.90 -11.06 -22.77
CA ASN A 62 -10.99 -9.66 -23.16
C ASN A 62 -12.31 -9.07 -22.69
N VAL A 63 -12.31 -7.75 -22.47
CA VAL A 63 -13.50 -7.01 -22.07
C VAL A 63 -14.52 -6.99 -23.22
N THR A 64 -15.77 -7.37 -22.94
CA THR A 64 -16.84 -7.50 -23.94
C THR A 64 -17.46 -6.15 -24.34
N ASP A 65 -18.19 -6.12 -25.45
CA ASP A 65 -18.80 -4.89 -26.01
C ASP A 65 -19.88 -4.27 -25.11
N THR A 66 -20.46 -5.06 -24.20
CA THR A 66 -21.45 -4.60 -23.23
C THR A 66 -20.83 -3.92 -22.01
N ALA A 67 -19.50 -3.89 -21.93
CA ALA A 67 -18.78 -3.21 -20.86
C ALA A 67 -18.88 -1.68 -20.96
N PRO A 68 -18.84 -0.97 -19.82
CA PRO A 68 -18.88 0.49 -19.81
C PRO A 68 -17.58 1.16 -20.31
N ALA A 69 -16.46 0.43 -20.32
CA ALA A 69 -15.13 0.94 -20.70
C ALA A 69 -14.17 -0.21 -21.02
N PHE A 70 -13.01 0.11 -21.61
CA PHE A 70 -11.90 -0.84 -21.88
C PHE A 70 -12.26 -2.01 -22.81
N VAL A 71 -13.30 -1.87 -23.63
CA VAL A 71 -13.75 -2.88 -24.59
C VAL A 71 -12.59 -3.35 -25.47
N GLY A 72 -12.42 -4.67 -25.58
CA GLY A 72 -11.35 -5.31 -26.35
C GLY A 72 -9.99 -5.38 -25.65
N GLU A 73 -9.79 -4.68 -24.53
CA GLU A 73 -8.58 -4.79 -23.71
C GLU A 73 -8.58 -6.15 -22.98
N ARG A 74 -7.39 -6.67 -22.70
CA ARG A 74 -7.26 -7.91 -21.92
C ARG A 74 -7.50 -7.63 -20.44
N VAL A 75 -8.21 -8.52 -19.77
CA VAL A 75 -8.44 -8.44 -18.32
C VAL A 75 -7.16 -8.84 -17.59
N ASP A 76 -6.32 -7.86 -17.25
CA ASP A 76 -5.12 -8.08 -16.44
C ASP A 76 -4.88 -7.01 -15.35
N ALA A 77 -5.75 -6.01 -15.26
CA ALA A 77 -5.72 -4.98 -14.24
C ALA A 77 -7.10 -4.77 -13.57
N PRO A 78 -7.16 -4.04 -12.44
CA PRO A 78 -8.38 -3.96 -11.64
C PRO A 78 -9.54 -3.24 -12.35
N TRP A 79 -9.26 -2.27 -13.22
CA TRP A 79 -10.32 -1.53 -13.90
C TRP A 79 -10.92 -2.33 -15.07
N GLU A 80 -10.14 -3.12 -15.80
CA GLU A 80 -10.64 -4.07 -16.79
C GLU A 80 -11.44 -5.19 -16.13
N ALA A 81 -10.95 -5.75 -15.02
CA ALA A 81 -11.67 -6.78 -14.27
C ALA A 81 -13.02 -6.27 -13.76
N TRP A 82 -13.05 -5.03 -13.26
CA TRP A 82 -14.30 -4.37 -12.89
C TRP A 82 -15.21 -4.14 -14.10
N ALA A 83 -14.70 -3.63 -15.21
CA ALA A 83 -15.47 -3.36 -16.43
C ALA A 83 -16.09 -4.66 -17.00
N GLN A 84 -15.33 -5.75 -17.05
CA GLN A 84 -15.83 -7.06 -17.46
C GLN A 84 -16.89 -7.60 -16.48
N SER A 85 -16.70 -7.40 -15.17
CA SER A 85 -17.70 -7.79 -14.16
C SER A 85 -19.03 -7.05 -14.36
N GLU A 86 -18.96 -5.82 -14.84
CA GLU A 86 -20.12 -4.98 -15.12
C GLU A 86 -20.80 -5.35 -16.43
N ALA A 87 -20.02 -5.69 -17.45
CA ALA A 87 -20.55 -6.26 -18.70
C ALA A 87 -21.37 -7.53 -18.43
N ILE A 88 -20.85 -8.44 -17.59
CA ILE A 88 -21.56 -9.66 -17.16
C ILE A 88 -22.86 -9.29 -16.43
N ARG A 89 -22.85 -8.26 -15.57
CA ARG A 89 -24.09 -7.80 -14.91
C ARG A 89 -25.14 -7.39 -15.94
N THR A 90 -24.75 -6.60 -16.93
CA THR A 90 -25.64 -6.15 -18.01
C THR A 90 -26.16 -7.32 -18.85
N ASP A 91 -25.31 -8.28 -19.21
CA ASP A 91 -25.71 -9.46 -19.98
C ASP A 91 -26.71 -10.33 -19.18
N LEU A 92 -26.48 -10.48 -17.87
CA LEU A 92 -27.41 -11.19 -16.99
C LEU A 92 -28.75 -10.48 -16.90
N GLU A 93 -28.78 -9.16 -16.72
CA GLU A 93 -30.02 -8.38 -16.65
C GLU A 93 -30.84 -8.48 -17.94
N GLN A 94 -30.18 -8.46 -19.10
CA GLN A 94 -30.87 -8.64 -20.38
C GLN A 94 -31.40 -10.06 -20.55
N MET A 95 -30.66 -11.07 -20.08
CA MET A 95 -31.06 -12.48 -20.17
C MET A 95 -32.21 -12.82 -19.22
N THR A 96 -32.26 -12.21 -18.04
CA THR A 96 -33.23 -12.55 -16.99
C THR A 96 -34.43 -11.61 -16.92
N ASP A 97 -34.46 -10.59 -17.77
CA ASP A 97 -35.43 -9.48 -17.73
C ASP A 97 -35.39 -8.76 -16.37
N GLY A 98 -34.16 -8.48 -15.89
CA GLY A 98 -33.89 -7.80 -14.63
C GLY A 98 -34.01 -8.65 -13.36
N ARG A 99 -34.39 -9.92 -13.47
CA ARG A 99 -34.51 -10.83 -12.31
C ARG A 99 -33.14 -11.28 -11.78
N THR A 100 -33.00 -11.32 -10.46
CA THR A 100 -31.84 -11.87 -9.76
C THR A 100 -31.87 -13.40 -9.72
N TYR A 101 -30.74 -14.04 -9.41
CA TYR A 101 -30.66 -15.50 -9.30
C TYR A 101 -31.67 -16.11 -8.31
N ALA A 102 -32.05 -15.37 -7.25
CA ALA A 102 -33.01 -15.83 -6.25
C ALA A 102 -34.47 -15.80 -6.75
N GLU A 103 -34.75 -14.99 -7.78
CA GLU A 103 -36.08 -14.79 -8.36
C GLU A 103 -36.35 -15.71 -9.57
N ILE A 104 -35.35 -16.51 -9.97
CA ILE A 104 -35.46 -17.47 -11.08
C ILE A 104 -35.95 -18.81 -10.54
N ASP A 105 -37.00 -19.34 -11.16
CA ASP A 105 -37.57 -20.64 -10.84
C ASP A 105 -36.54 -21.76 -10.97
N ARG A 106 -36.64 -22.77 -10.10
CA ARG A 106 -35.60 -23.81 -10.02
C ARG A 106 -35.45 -24.62 -11.30
N GLU A 107 -36.56 -24.78 -12.02
CA GLU A 107 -36.68 -25.52 -13.28
C GLU A 107 -36.45 -24.65 -14.52
N ASP A 108 -36.18 -23.34 -14.36
CA ASP A 108 -35.90 -22.42 -15.48
C ASP A 108 -34.57 -22.80 -16.16
N PRO A 109 -34.56 -22.97 -17.50
CA PRO A 109 -33.36 -23.34 -18.25
C PRO A 109 -32.23 -22.30 -18.17
N LEU A 110 -32.54 -21.04 -17.84
CA LEU A 110 -31.55 -19.96 -17.72
C LEU A 110 -30.79 -20.00 -16.38
N ARG A 111 -31.37 -20.63 -15.36
CA ARG A 111 -30.82 -20.67 -14.00
C ARG A 111 -29.34 -21.09 -13.92
N PRO A 112 -28.88 -22.18 -14.58
CA PRO A 112 -27.46 -22.54 -14.56
C PRO A 112 -26.56 -21.46 -15.20
N SER A 113 -26.98 -20.82 -16.28
CA SER A 113 -26.22 -19.73 -16.93
C SER A 113 -26.08 -18.52 -16.01
N VAL A 114 -27.16 -18.16 -15.31
CA VAL A 114 -27.17 -17.03 -14.36
C VAL A 114 -26.30 -17.32 -13.14
N ALA A 115 -26.32 -18.57 -12.65
CA ALA A 115 -25.42 -19.00 -11.57
C ALA A 115 -23.95 -18.82 -11.97
N THR A 116 -23.57 -19.33 -13.15
CA THR A 116 -22.20 -19.23 -13.66
C THR A 116 -21.78 -17.78 -13.89
N GLY A 117 -22.63 -16.95 -14.51
CA GLY A 117 -22.35 -15.54 -14.71
C GLY A 117 -22.17 -14.79 -13.38
N THR A 118 -23.02 -15.04 -12.41
CA THR A 118 -22.90 -14.44 -11.06
C THR A 118 -21.59 -14.86 -10.38
N PHE A 119 -21.20 -16.12 -10.53
CA PHE A 119 -19.94 -16.62 -9.99
C PHE A 119 -18.72 -15.99 -10.66
N LEU A 120 -18.69 -15.91 -11.99
CA LEU A 120 -17.63 -15.23 -12.76
C LEU A 120 -17.51 -13.75 -12.37
N ARG A 121 -18.64 -13.06 -12.22
CA ARG A 121 -18.67 -11.67 -11.75
C ARG A 121 -18.08 -11.55 -10.33
N ALA A 122 -18.44 -12.45 -9.43
CA ALA A 122 -17.94 -12.46 -8.06
C ALA A 122 -16.43 -12.76 -8.00
N SER A 123 -15.92 -13.67 -8.84
CA SER A 123 -14.49 -13.98 -8.89
C SER A 123 -13.69 -12.80 -9.43
N LEU A 124 -14.16 -12.12 -10.49
CA LEU A 124 -13.55 -10.90 -11.00
C LEU A 124 -13.51 -9.80 -9.94
N MET A 125 -14.62 -9.57 -9.22
CA MET A 125 -14.65 -8.59 -8.13
C MET A 125 -13.75 -8.97 -6.95
N THR A 126 -13.58 -10.27 -6.68
CA THR A 126 -12.61 -10.75 -5.69
C THR A 126 -11.18 -10.39 -6.11
N SER A 127 -10.86 -10.50 -7.41
CA SER A 127 -9.56 -10.05 -7.93
C SER A 127 -9.39 -8.54 -7.83
N VAL A 128 -10.42 -7.73 -8.11
CA VAL A 128 -10.41 -6.26 -7.91
C VAL A 128 -10.08 -5.91 -6.46
N ILE A 129 -10.73 -6.59 -5.50
CA ILE A 129 -10.43 -6.43 -4.07
C ILE A 129 -8.99 -6.85 -3.78
N GLY A 130 -8.50 -7.93 -4.39
CA GLY A 130 -7.11 -8.39 -4.27
C GLY A 130 -6.09 -7.31 -4.64
N PHE A 131 -6.30 -6.61 -5.76
CA PHE A 131 -5.49 -5.44 -6.13
C PHE A 131 -5.58 -4.32 -5.10
N GLY A 132 -6.78 -4.00 -4.61
CA GLY A 132 -6.98 -2.99 -3.58
C GLY A 132 -6.26 -3.31 -2.27
N VAL A 133 -6.29 -4.58 -1.83
CA VAL A 133 -5.57 -5.05 -0.64
C VAL A 133 -4.05 -4.98 -0.86
N ALA A 134 -3.56 -5.39 -2.03
CA ALA A 134 -2.14 -5.27 -2.37
C ALA A 134 -1.67 -3.81 -2.30
N LEU A 135 -2.47 -2.87 -2.82
CA LEU A 135 -2.18 -1.43 -2.74
C LEU A 135 -2.20 -0.92 -1.29
N ALA A 136 -3.17 -1.36 -0.48
CA ALA A 136 -3.23 -0.99 0.94
C ALA A 136 -1.97 -1.45 1.69
N VAL A 137 -1.48 -2.66 1.41
CA VAL A 137 -0.23 -3.20 1.98
C VAL A 137 0.97 -2.32 1.59
N VAL A 138 1.07 -1.90 0.32
CA VAL A 138 2.10 -0.95 -0.12
C VAL A 138 1.97 0.38 0.63
N GLY A 139 0.77 0.94 0.73
CA GLY A 139 0.50 2.21 1.41
C GLY A 139 0.92 2.19 2.89
N VAL A 140 0.59 1.10 3.61
CA VAL A 140 1.04 0.90 5.00
C VAL A 140 2.57 0.80 5.07
N GLY A 141 3.19 0.08 4.14
CA GLY A 141 4.65 -0.02 4.06
C GLY A 141 5.33 1.34 3.84
N VAL A 142 4.77 2.18 2.97
CA VAL A 142 5.22 3.58 2.78
C VAL A 142 5.11 4.38 4.08
N GLY A 143 4.00 4.22 4.82
CA GLY A 143 3.82 4.84 6.14
C GLY A 143 4.93 4.45 7.13
N PHE A 144 5.31 3.17 7.18
CA PHE A 144 6.42 2.71 8.01
C PHE A 144 7.78 3.25 7.57
N VAL A 145 8.04 3.35 6.26
CA VAL A 145 9.27 3.98 5.76
C VAL A 145 9.34 5.45 6.20
N ILE A 146 8.26 6.20 6.02
CA ILE A 146 8.18 7.61 6.43
C ILE A 146 8.41 7.74 7.95
N GLY A 147 7.72 6.93 8.77
CA GLY A 147 7.90 6.91 10.22
C GLY A 147 9.33 6.56 10.63
N GLY A 148 9.93 5.56 9.98
CA GLY A 148 11.31 5.14 10.21
C GLY A 148 12.31 6.25 9.88
N LEU A 149 12.14 6.92 8.75
CA LEU A 149 12.95 8.08 8.35
C LEU A 149 12.78 9.25 9.34
N GLY A 150 11.56 9.49 9.82
CA GLY A 150 11.25 10.49 10.85
C GLY A 150 12.06 10.26 12.13
N LEU A 151 11.97 9.06 12.72
CA LEU A 151 12.73 8.68 13.93
C LEU A 151 14.25 8.81 13.72
N ARG A 152 14.75 8.40 12.54
CA ARG A 152 16.17 8.50 12.21
C ARG A 152 16.63 9.95 12.05
N SER A 153 15.78 10.82 11.53
CA SER A 153 16.07 12.26 11.38
C SER A 153 16.19 12.95 12.75
N LEU A 154 15.32 12.62 13.70
CA LEU A 154 15.34 13.13 15.08
C LEU A 154 16.59 12.65 15.84
N ALA A 155 16.96 11.38 15.68
CA ALA A 155 18.18 10.84 16.29
C ALA A 155 19.46 11.51 15.73
N ARG A 156 19.49 11.84 14.43
CA ARG A 156 20.61 12.58 13.82
C ARG A 156 20.71 14.02 14.31
N ARG A 157 19.57 14.73 14.46
CA ARG A 157 19.55 16.10 15.00
C ARG A 157 20.03 16.16 16.44
N GLN A 158 19.61 15.22 17.28
CA GLN A 158 20.11 15.12 18.67
C GLN A 158 21.62 14.85 18.72
N ALA A 159 22.14 14.01 17.82
CA ALA A 159 23.58 13.76 17.73
C ALA A 159 24.38 15.00 17.25
N ALA A 160 23.79 15.82 16.36
CA ALA A 160 24.42 17.05 15.87
C ALA A 160 24.37 18.22 16.87
N LEU A 161 23.34 18.28 17.72
CA LEU A 161 23.23 19.25 18.82
C LEU A 161 24.08 18.87 20.06
N ALA A 162 24.56 17.62 20.07
CA ALA A 162 25.41 17.08 21.10
C ALA A 162 26.91 17.24 20.78
N ALA A 163 27.27 17.23 19.50
CA ALA A 163 28.61 17.51 19.01
C ALA A 163 28.92 19.01 19.01
#